data_AF-X1GJF5-F1
#
_entry.id   AF-X1GJF5-F1
#
_cell.length_a   1.000
_cell.length_b   1.000
_cell.length_c   1.000
_cell.angle_alpha   90.00
_cell.angle_beta   90.00
_cell.angle_gamma   90.00
#
_symmetry.space_group_name_H-M   'P 1'
#
loop_
_entity.id
_entity.type
_entity.pdbx_description
1 polymer ?
#
loop_
_entity_poly.entity_id
_entity_poly.type
_entity_poly.pdbx_seq_one_letter_code
_entity_poly.pdbx_strand_id
1 'polypeptide(L)'
;MDCSSVQRLLSPFLKGRLSHREASVVKLHLDSCEECREKCQFFKEEGRAFLDILEPPVPPGIKRRLLDATVHRDTPFSFAALFRARLFWAGAAAVFLVLTVLLAMRLQERPSEPTPSAAAPLFLVQLVDANDTVIVEKRFETREEAEAFITSVANLPVYGERYAPPGYAIRDVSLSGYEGEPF
;
A
#
# COMPACT_ATOMS: atom_id res chain seq x y z
N MET A 1 -23.94 18.73 -4.78
CA MET A 1 -24.37 20.03 -5.32
C MET A 1 -25.70 19.80 -6.02
N ASP A 2 -26.66 20.67 -5.79
CA ASP A 2 -28.01 20.62 -6.35
C ASP A 2 -28.05 21.20 -7.77
N CYS A 3 -29.03 20.74 -8.56
CA CYS A 3 -29.21 21.16 -9.95
C CYS A 3 -29.39 22.69 -10.08
N SER A 4 -30.10 23.31 -9.14
CA SER A 4 -30.32 24.77 -9.12
C SER A 4 -29.03 25.57 -9.02
N SER A 5 -28.11 25.16 -8.14
CA SER A 5 -26.81 25.83 -8.02
C SER A 5 -25.98 25.65 -9.28
N VAL A 6 -25.95 24.45 -9.88
CA VAL A 6 -25.22 24.19 -11.12
C VAL A 6 -25.80 25.01 -12.28
N GLN A 7 -27.12 25.13 -12.37
CA GLN A 7 -27.77 25.90 -13.43
C GLN A 7 -27.36 27.38 -13.41
N ARG A 8 -27.17 27.98 -12.22
CA ARG A 8 -26.64 29.35 -12.09
C ARG A 8 -25.19 29.47 -12.54
N LEU A 9 -24.41 28.40 -12.43
CA LEU A 9 -23.01 28.34 -12.82
C LEU A 9 -22.81 27.97 -14.31
N LEU A 10 -23.82 27.50 -15.03
CA LEU A 10 -23.67 27.11 -16.44
C LEU A 10 -23.23 28.28 -17.34
N SER A 11 -23.81 29.47 -17.17
CA SER A 11 -23.44 30.66 -17.97
C SER A 11 -21.98 31.07 -17.78
N PRO A 12 -21.45 31.27 -16.54
CA PRO A 12 -20.04 31.57 -16.34
C PRO A 12 -19.13 30.37 -16.69
N PHE A 13 -19.59 29.13 -16.54
CA PHE A 13 -18.85 27.94 -16.96
C PHE A 13 -18.59 27.94 -18.46
N LEU A 14 -19.61 28.17 -19.29
CA LEU A 14 -19.49 28.24 -20.75
C LEU A 14 -18.59 29.37 -21.23
N LYS A 15 -18.53 30.47 -20.47
CA LYS A 15 -17.66 31.62 -20.74
C LYS A 15 -16.25 31.46 -20.19
N GLY A 16 -15.93 30.34 -19.54
CA GLY A 16 -14.63 30.10 -18.92
C GLY A 16 -14.30 31.05 -17.75
N ARG A 17 -15.31 31.59 -17.07
CA ARG A 17 -15.15 32.58 -15.98
C ARG A 17 -15.15 31.98 -14.58
N LEU A 18 -15.36 30.67 -14.45
CA LEU A 18 -15.32 29.99 -13.17
C LEU A 18 -13.89 29.71 -12.71
N SER A 19 -13.68 29.70 -11.39
CA SER A 19 -12.43 29.18 -10.82
C SER A 19 -12.26 27.69 -11.14
N HIS A 20 -11.02 27.18 -11.09
CA HIS A 20 -10.76 25.76 -11.34
C HIS A 20 -11.59 24.84 -10.44
N ARG A 21 -11.76 25.22 -9.16
CA ARG A 21 -12.52 24.43 -8.19
C ARG A 21 -13.99 24.36 -8.58
N GLU A 22 -14.62 25.49 -8.90
CA GLU A 22 -16.02 25.54 -9.32
C GLU A 22 -16.26 24.81 -10.64
N ALA A 23 -15.38 25.00 -11.62
CA ALA A 23 -15.46 24.31 -12.90
C ALA A 23 -15.39 22.78 -12.74
N SER A 24 -14.55 22.30 -11.80
CA SER A 24 -14.44 20.87 -11.51
C SER A 24 -15.72 20.30 -10.89
N VAL A 25 -16.35 21.04 -9.98
CA VAL A 25 -17.63 20.63 -9.36
C VAL A 25 -18.76 20.61 -10.40
N VAL A 26 -18.86 21.63 -11.25
CA VAL A 26 -19.84 21.67 -12.35
C VAL A 26 -19.63 20.49 -13.29
N LYS A 27 -18.38 20.20 -13.69
CA LYS A 27 -18.06 19.07 -14.57
C LYS A 27 -18.51 17.74 -13.97
N LEU A 28 -18.19 17.49 -12.70
CA LEU A 28 -18.58 16.27 -11.98
C LEU A 28 -20.10 16.11 -11.89
N HIS A 29 -20.84 17.21 -11.75
CA HIS A 29 -22.31 17.17 -11.79
C HIS A 29 -22.84 16.88 -13.20
N LEU A 30 -22.27 17.50 -14.24
CA LEU A 30 -22.66 17.22 -15.63
C LEU A 30 -22.41 15.76 -16.03
N ASP A 31 -21.41 15.11 -15.44
CA ASP A 31 -21.11 13.70 -15.67
C ASP A 31 -22.16 12.76 -15.04
N SER A 32 -22.87 13.21 -13.99
CA SER A 32 -23.85 12.41 -13.24
C SER A 32 -25.32 12.80 -13.46
N CYS A 33 -25.60 14.00 -13.98
CA CYS A 33 -26.95 14.54 -14.17
C CYS A 33 -27.24 14.83 -15.65
N GLU A 34 -28.15 14.05 -16.24
CA GLU A 34 -28.55 14.16 -17.64
C GLU A 34 -29.28 15.48 -17.94
N GLU A 35 -30.21 15.90 -17.08
CA GLU A 35 -30.97 17.14 -17.26
C GLU A 35 -30.07 18.38 -17.33
N CYS A 36 -29.06 18.46 -16.45
CA CYS A 36 -28.10 19.57 -16.47
C CYS A 36 -27.18 19.51 -17.70
N ARG A 37 -26.90 18.31 -18.22
CA ARG A 37 -26.11 18.12 -19.43
C ARG A 37 -26.86 18.60 -20.67
N GLU A 38 -28.12 18.25 -20.81
CA GLU A 38 -28.99 18.72 -21.89
C GLU A 38 -29.11 20.26 -21.88
N LYS A 39 -29.37 20.85 -20.71
CA LYS A 39 -29.40 22.33 -20.56
C LYS A 39 -28.06 22.97 -20.96
N CYS A 40 -26.94 22.36 -20.59
CA CYS A 40 -25.61 22.85 -20.97
C CYS A 40 -25.37 22.76 -22.49
N GLN A 41 -25.85 21.70 -23.15
CA GLN A 41 -25.78 21.55 -24.60
C GLN A 41 -26.66 22.59 -25.31
N PHE A 42 -27.90 22.78 -24.84
CA PHE A 42 -28.82 23.80 -25.36
C PHE A 42 -28.17 25.21 -25.38
N PHE A 43 -27.56 25.63 -24.28
CA PHE A 43 -26.87 26.93 -24.22
C PHE A 43 -25.65 27.02 -25.16
N LYS A 44 -24.97 25.90 -25.44
CA LYS A 44 -23.86 25.87 -26.42
C LYS A 44 -24.36 26.02 -27.85
N GLU A 45 -25.48 25.40 -28.17
CA GLU A 45 -26.09 25.44 -29.50
C GLU A 45 -26.65 26.83 -29.79
N GLU A 46 -27.40 27.43 -28.85
CA GLU A 46 -27.85 28.82 -28.97
C GLU A 46 -26.66 29.78 -29.13
N GLY A 47 -25.60 29.60 -28.33
CA GLY A 47 -24.40 30.42 -28.43
C GLY A 47 -23.72 30.34 -29.80
N ARG A 48 -23.73 29.17 -30.44
CA ARG A 48 -23.19 28.99 -31.80
C ARG A 48 -24.04 29.69 -32.85
N ALA A 49 -25.37 29.55 -32.77
CA ALA A 49 -26.28 30.21 -33.71
C ALA A 49 -26.10 31.74 -33.71
N PHE A 50 -25.79 32.34 -32.55
CA PHE A 50 -25.46 33.76 -32.48
C PHE A 50 -24.11 34.11 -33.13
N LEU A 51 -23.10 33.24 -33.02
CA LEU A 51 -21.78 33.49 -33.62
C LEU A 51 -21.83 33.46 -35.15
N ASP A 52 -22.66 32.58 -35.73
CA ASP A 52 -22.82 32.47 -37.18
C ASP A 52 -23.41 33.76 -37.81
N ILE A 53 -24.19 34.54 -37.05
CA ILE A 53 -24.78 35.81 -37.52
C ILE A 53 -23.74 36.94 -37.52
N LEU A 54 -22.76 36.88 -36.61
CA LEU A 54 -21.88 37.99 -36.28
C LEU A 54 -20.51 37.92 -36.94
N GLU A 55 -20.27 36.95 -37.85
CA GLU A 55 -18.96 36.66 -38.40
C GLU A 55 -18.32 37.92 -39.01
N PRO A 56 -17.39 38.60 -38.30
CA PRO A 56 -16.79 39.80 -38.82
C PRO A 56 -15.82 39.39 -39.92
N PRO A 57 -15.66 40.18 -41.00
CA PRO A 57 -14.73 39.86 -42.06
C PRO A 57 -13.33 39.72 -41.45
N VAL A 58 -12.75 38.52 -41.52
CA VAL A 58 -11.44 38.24 -40.97
C VAL A 58 -10.42 39.14 -41.69
N PRO A 59 -9.67 39.99 -40.97
CA PRO A 59 -8.68 40.87 -41.59
C PRO A 59 -7.70 40.09 -42.47
N PRO A 60 -7.38 40.60 -43.68
CA PRO A 60 -6.45 39.93 -44.57
C PRO A 60 -5.10 39.74 -43.89
N GLY A 61 -4.53 38.53 -44.01
CA GLY A 61 -3.23 38.19 -43.43
C GLY A 61 -3.25 37.57 -42.03
N ILE A 62 -4.37 37.62 -41.28
CA ILE A 62 -4.47 36.92 -39.98
C ILE A 62 -4.27 35.42 -40.16
N LYS A 63 -4.87 34.80 -41.19
CA LYS A 63 -4.68 33.38 -41.50
C LYS A 63 -3.21 33.02 -41.73
N ARG A 64 -2.46 33.88 -42.45
CA ARG A 64 -1.02 33.69 -42.67
C ARG A 64 -0.24 33.81 -41.36
N ARG A 65 -0.50 34.83 -40.55
CA ARG A 65 0.15 35.02 -39.24
C ARG A 65 -0.14 33.88 -38.27
N LEU A 66 -1.35 33.34 -38.27
CA LEU A 66 -1.72 32.16 -37.48
C LEU A 66 -0.96 30.93 -37.94
N LEU A 67 -0.94 30.66 -39.26
CA LEU A 67 -0.20 29.53 -39.82
C LEU A 67 1.29 29.61 -39.49
N ASP A 68 1.89 30.78 -39.68
CA ASP A 68 3.32 31.03 -39.39
C ASP A 68 3.62 30.85 -37.88
N ALA A 69 2.74 31.38 -37.02
CA ALA A 69 2.87 31.22 -35.57
C ALA A 69 2.65 29.78 -35.09
N THR A 70 1.82 28.97 -35.77
CA THR A 70 1.66 27.54 -35.43
C THR A 70 2.79 26.68 -35.96
N VAL A 71 3.30 26.96 -37.17
CA VAL A 71 4.41 26.22 -37.78
C VAL A 71 5.73 26.43 -37.03
N HIS A 72 5.92 27.58 -36.39
CA HIS A 72 7.11 27.85 -35.56
C HIS A 72 6.96 27.44 -34.09
N ARG A 73 5.79 26.91 -33.68
CA ARG A 73 5.56 26.41 -32.32
C ARG A 73 5.75 24.90 -32.18
N ASP A 74 6.29 24.26 -33.21
CA ASP A 74 6.95 22.97 -33.08
C ASP A 74 8.34 23.17 -32.47
N THR A 75 8.42 23.59 -31.20
CA THR A 75 9.53 23.08 -30.39
C THR A 75 9.28 21.58 -30.32
N PRO A 76 10.15 20.72 -30.89
CA PRO A 76 9.97 19.30 -30.77
C PRO A 76 10.18 18.97 -29.29
N PHE A 77 9.08 18.92 -28.52
CA PHE A 77 9.01 18.00 -27.42
C PHE A 77 9.20 16.64 -28.07
N SER A 78 10.46 16.26 -28.15
CA SER A 78 10.92 15.02 -28.75
C SER A 78 10.31 13.91 -27.90
N PHE A 79 9.10 13.48 -28.26
CA PHE A 79 8.51 12.26 -27.77
C PHE A 79 9.47 11.10 -28.00
N ALA A 80 10.34 11.19 -29.01
CA ALA A 80 11.48 10.31 -29.21
C ALA A 80 12.50 10.31 -28.05
N ALA A 81 12.77 11.43 -27.38
CA ALA A 81 13.63 11.47 -26.19
C ALA A 81 12.96 10.80 -24.98
N LEU A 82 11.66 11.04 -24.78
CA LEU A 82 10.87 10.36 -23.76
C LEU A 82 10.70 8.85 -24.02
N PHE A 83 10.50 8.45 -25.28
CA PHE A 83 10.44 7.05 -25.69
C PHE A 83 11.80 6.36 -25.56
N ARG A 84 12.91 7.03 -25.94
CA ARG A 84 14.27 6.49 -25.76
C ARG A 84 14.60 6.28 -24.30
N ALA A 85 14.23 7.23 -23.42
CA ALA A 85 14.35 7.03 -21.98
C ALA A 85 13.54 5.82 -21.53
N ARG A 86 12.26 5.73 -21.91
CA ARG A 86 11.36 4.63 -21.52
C ARG A 86 11.83 3.25 -22.02
N LEU A 87 12.39 3.17 -23.24
CA LEU A 87 13.01 1.96 -23.77
C LEU A 87 14.28 1.57 -23.01
N PHE A 88 15.10 2.55 -22.60
CA PHE A 88 16.28 2.29 -21.77
C PHE A 88 15.90 1.69 -20.41
N TRP A 89 14.86 2.22 -19.75
CA TRP A 89 14.35 1.69 -18.49
C TRP A 89 13.70 0.32 -18.65
N ALA A 90 12.98 0.08 -19.75
CA ALA A 90 12.40 -1.24 -20.03
C ALA A 90 13.49 -2.31 -20.28
N GLY A 91 14.56 -1.96 -21.00
CA GLY A 91 15.71 -2.83 -21.21
C GLY A 91 16.44 -3.17 -19.89
N ALA A 92 16.65 -2.17 -19.03
CA ALA A 92 17.29 -2.38 -17.73
C ALA A 92 16.48 -3.33 -16.82
N ALA A 93 15.14 -3.19 -16.80
CA ALA A 93 14.27 -4.08 -16.03
C ALA A 93 14.34 -5.54 -16.51
N ALA A 94 14.39 -5.77 -17.82
CA ALA A 94 14.51 -7.12 -18.38
C ALA A 94 15.85 -7.79 -18.01
N VAL A 95 16.96 -7.04 -18.08
CA VAL A 95 18.28 -7.55 -17.66
C VAL A 95 18.29 -7.87 -16.17
N PHE A 96 17.69 -7.01 -15.33
CA PHE A 96 17.61 -7.25 -13.89
C PHE A 96 16.78 -8.50 -13.54
N LEU A 97 15.66 -8.72 -14.24
CA LEU A 97 14.86 -9.95 -14.10
C LEU A 97 15.64 -11.21 -14.49
N VAL A 98 16.37 -11.18 -15.61
CA VAL A 98 17.20 -12.32 -16.01
C VAL A 98 18.30 -12.57 -14.98
N LEU A 99 18.96 -11.52 -14.48
CA LEU A 99 20.06 -11.62 -13.53
C LEU A 99 19.60 -12.12 -12.15
N THR A 100 18.42 -11.69 -11.69
CA THR A 100 17.81 -12.18 -10.45
C THR A 100 17.38 -13.63 -10.55
N VAL A 101 16.80 -14.07 -11.67
CA VAL A 101 16.48 -15.49 -11.92
C VAL A 101 17.76 -16.33 -11.95
N LEU A 102 18.80 -15.86 -12.65
CA LEU A 102 20.09 -16.56 -12.73
C LEU A 102 20.76 -16.66 -11.35
N LEU A 103 20.67 -15.60 -10.54
CA LEU A 103 21.15 -15.60 -9.15
C LEU A 103 20.33 -16.56 -8.27
N ALA A 104 19.00 -16.58 -8.41
CA ALA A 104 18.14 -17.49 -7.68
C ALA A 104 18.46 -18.96 -8.01
N MET A 105 18.68 -19.27 -9.30
CA MET A 105 19.12 -20.61 -9.71
C MET A 105 20.47 -20.98 -9.08
N ARG A 106 21.43 -20.05 -9.02
CA ARG A 106 22.73 -20.28 -8.37
C ARG A 106 22.62 -20.45 -6.86
N LEU A 107 21.69 -19.77 -6.21
CA LEU A 107 21.45 -19.92 -4.77
C LEU A 107 20.74 -21.24 -4.44
N GLN A 108 19.90 -21.74 -5.36
CA GLN A 108 19.20 -23.02 -5.21
C GLN A 108 20.11 -24.23 -5.44
N GLU A 109 21.24 -24.05 -6.13
CA GLU A 109 22.34 -25.03 -6.19
C GLU A 109 23.09 -25.18 -4.86
N ARG A 110 22.79 -24.39 -3.81
CA ARG A 110 23.26 -24.74 -2.46
C ARG A 110 22.58 -26.05 -2.09
N PRO A 111 23.33 -27.16 -1.94
CA PRO A 111 22.78 -28.40 -1.44
C PRO A 111 22.10 -28.04 -0.13
N SER A 112 20.81 -28.32 -0.03
CA SER A 112 20.09 -28.27 1.23
C SER A 112 20.91 -29.07 2.22
N GLU A 113 21.65 -28.37 3.09
CA GLU A 113 22.23 -29.00 4.27
C GLU A 113 21.08 -29.75 4.93
N PRO A 114 21.23 -31.06 5.17
CA PRO A 114 20.18 -31.83 5.81
C PRO A 114 19.86 -31.11 7.11
N THR A 115 18.62 -30.63 7.21
CA THR A 115 18.06 -30.13 8.46
C THR A 115 18.42 -31.18 9.52
N PRO A 116 19.22 -30.84 10.55
CA PRO A 116 19.49 -31.78 11.61
C PRO A 116 18.15 -32.08 12.29
N SER A 117 17.54 -33.17 11.84
CA SER A 117 16.43 -33.88 12.45
C SER A 117 16.95 -34.55 13.72
N ALA A 118 17.31 -33.68 14.66
CA ALA A 118 17.69 -33.99 16.02
C ALA A 118 17.18 -32.81 16.84
N ALA A 119 15.87 -32.70 16.93
CA ALA A 119 15.23 -31.95 18.00
C ALA A 119 15.66 -32.65 19.31
N ALA A 120 16.74 -32.15 19.90
CA ALA A 120 17.04 -32.45 21.28
C ALA A 120 15.78 -32.12 22.10
N PRO A 121 15.37 -32.98 23.05
CA PRO A 121 14.21 -32.67 23.89
C PRO A 121 14.56 -31.44 24.73
N LEU A 122 14.07 -30.27 24.31
CA LEU A 122 14.09 -29.08 25.13
C LEU A 122 13.04 -29.25 26.22
N PHE A 123 13.51 -29.34 27.47
CA PHE A 123 12.62 -29.35 28.62
C PHE A 123 12.17 -27.92 28.90
N LEU A 124 10.85 -27.69 28.84
CA LEU A 124 10.26 -26.41 29.18
C LEU A 124 9.76 -26.47 30.63
N VAL A 125 10.26 -25.58 31.49
CA VAL A 125 9.69 -25.37 32.82
C VAL A 125 8.95 -24.03 32.83
N GLN A 126 7.65 -24.08 33.07
CA GLN A 126 6.81 -22.90 33.25
C GLN A 126 6.40 -22.78 34.72
N LEU A 127 6.72 -21.63 35.32
CA LEU A 127 6.23 -21.26 36.65
C LEU A 127 4.98 -20.40 36.47
N VAL A 128 3.87 -20.84 37.06
CA VAL A 128 2.55 -20.24 36.87
C VAL A 128 2.01 -19.74 38.21
N ASP A 129 1.28 -18.62 38.22
CA ASP A 129 0.64 -18.09 39.42
C ASP A 129 -0.76 -18.70 39.67
N ALA A 130 -1.42 -18.21 40.73
CA ALA A 130 -2.76 -18.67 41.12
C ALA A 130 -3.85 -18.43 40.06
N ASN A 131 -3.59 -17.58 39.06
CA ASN A 131 -4.52 -17.20 37.99
C ASN A 131 -4.16 -17.85 36.64
N ASP A 132 -3.33 -18.90 36.64
CA ASP A 132 -2.80 -19.56 35.43
C ASP A 132 -1.93 -18.65 34.54
N THR A 133 -1.34 -17.59 35.09
CA THR A 133 -0.44 -16.69 34.35
C THR A 133 1.02 -17.15 34.43
N VAL A 134 1.69 -17.32 33.28
CA VAL A 134 3.10 -17.74 33.21
C VAL A 134 4.02 -16.59 33.67
N ILE A 135 4.74 -16.81 34.77
CA ILE A 135 5.66 -15.84 35.37
C ILE A 135 7.07 -16.02 34.82
N VAL A 136 7.49 -17.27 34.63
CA VAL A 136 8.82 -17.62 34.12
C VAL A 136 8.69 -18.81 33.18
N GLU A 137 9.20 -18.63 31.96
CA GLU A 137 9.39 -19.72 30.99
C GLU A 137 10.89 -19.88 30.76
N LYS A 138 11.43 -21.06 31.07
CA LYS A 138 12.84 -21.36 30.81
C LYS A 138 12.98 -22.72 30.13
N ARG A 139 13.86 -22.76 29.13
CA ARG A 139 14.18 -23.96 28.35
C ARG A 139 15.51 -24.51 28.81
N PHE A 140 15.56 -25.82 28.97
CA PHE A 140 16.76 -26.57 29.37
C PHE A 140 17.07 -27.63 28.33
N GLU A 141 18.36 -27.82 28.07
CA GLU A 141 18.82 -28.82 27.11
C GLU A 141 18.87 -30.22 27.73
N THR A 142 18.96 -30.29 29.06
CA THR A 142 19.02 -31.55 29.79
C THR A 142 18.02 -31.59 30.95
N ARG A 143 17.59 -32.80 31.31
CA ARG A 143 16.71 -33.04 32.44
C ARG A 143 17.34 -32.64 33.78
N GLU A 144 18.65 -32.87 33.93
CA GLU A 144 19.39 -32.54 35.15
C GLU A 144 19.40 -31.03 35.42
N GLU A 145 19.55 -30.19 34.38
CA GLU A 145 19.45 -28.74 34.51
C GLU A 145 18.05 -28.27 34.91
N ALA A 146 17.01 -28.89 34.33
CA ALA A 146 15.62 -28.59 34.68
C ALA A 146 15.32 -28.96 36.14
N GLU A 147 15.75 -30.14 36.60
CA GLU A 147 15.57 -30.60 37.99
C GLU A 147 16.37 -29.74 38.99
N ALA A 148 17.60 -29.36 38.64
CA ALA A 148 18.39 -28.43 39.45
C ALA A 148 17.73 -27.04 39.54
N PHE A 149 17.16 -26.54 38.44
CA PHE A 149 16.41 -25.29 38.43
C PHE A 149 15.16 -25.37 39.31
N ILE A 150 14.34 -26.41 39.16
CA ILE A 150 13.15 -26.64 40.01
C ILE A 150 13.55 -26.69 41.48
N THR A 151 14.61 -27.42 41.81
CA THR A 151 15.11 -27.53 43.20
C THR A 151 15.62 -26.20 43.73
N SER A 152 16.32 -25.41 42.90
CA SER A 152 16.78 -24.07 43.28
C SER A 152 15.63 -23.11 43.55
N VAL A 153 14.55 -23.18 42.74
CA VAL A 153 13.36 -22.35 42.93
C VAL A 153 12.58 -22.80 44.17
N ALA A 154 12.48 -24.11 44.40
CA ALA A 154 11.80 -24.68 45.56
C ALA A 154 12.55 -24.42 46.89
N ASN A 155 13.88 -24.35 46.86
CA ASN A 155 14.73 -24.06 48.02
C ASN A 155 15.06 -22.58 48.20
N LEU A 156 14.47 -21.66 47.42
CA LEU A 156 14.60 -20.24 47.70
C LEU A 156 14.03 -19.98 49.10
N PRO A 157 14.86 -19.61 50.09
CA PRO A 157 14.33 -19.19 51.37
C PRO A 157 13.43 -17.98 51.09
N VAL A 158 12.20 -18.03 51.60
CA VAL A 158 11.23 -16.93 51.53
C VAL A 158 11.81 -15.74 52.30
N TYR A 159 12.76 -15.03 51.69
CA TYR A 159 13.49 -13.93 52.30
C TYR A 159 12.66 -12.67 52.12
N GLY A 160 11.91 -12.35 53.17
CA GLY A 160 11.26 -11.06 53.34
C GLY A 160 9.82 -11.23 53.78
N GLU A 161 9.55 -10.85 55.03
CA GLU A 161 8.22 -10.73 55.65
C GLU A 161 7.33 -9.66 55.00
N ARG A 162 7.27 -9.59 53.67
CA ARG A 162 6.26 -8.81 52.95
C ARG A 162 5.77 -9.61 51.74
N TYR A 163 4.62 -10.26 51.93
CA TYR A 163 3.73 -10.79 50.91
C TYR A 163 4.35 -11.84 49.96
N ALA A 164 4.32 -13.11 50.38
CA ALA A 164 3.91 -14.17 49.45
C ALA A 164 2.38 -14.17 49.42
N PRO A 165 1.71 -13.81 48.31
CA PRO A 165 0.26 -13.92 48.23
C PRO A 165 -0.17 -15.38 48.49
N PRO A 166 -1.23 -15.63 49.28
CA PRO A 166 -1.80 -16.95 49.40
C PRO A 166 -2.33 -17.38 48.03
N GLY A 167 -1.73 -18.39 47.40
CA GLY A 167 -2.21 -18.91 46.11
C GLY A 167 -1.16 -19.56 45.21
N TYR A 168 0.14 -19.42 45.49
CA TYR A 168 1.16 -20.11 44.71
C TYR A 168 1.25 -21.58 45.12
N ALA A 169 0.53 -22.43 44.39
CA ALA A 169 0.75 -23.86 44.39
C ALA A 169 1.57 -24.21 43.15
N ILE A 170 2.69 -24.93 43.31
CA ILE A 170 3.33 -25.61 42.18
C ILE A 170 2.37 -26.74 41.80
N ARG A 171 1.45 -26.46 40.88
CA ARG A 171 0.32 -27.34 40.62
C ARG A 171 0.64 -28.42 39.61
N ASP A 172 1.54 -28.15 38.66
CA ASP A 172 1.99 -29.15 37.70
C ASP A 172 3.38 -28.85 37.14
N VAL A 173 4.27 -29.84 37.17
CA VAL A 173 5.49 -29.88 36.36
C VAL A 173 5.19 -30.82 35.20
N SER A 174 4.62 -30.28 34.12
CA SER A 174 4.33 -31.07 32.93
C SER A 174 5.61 -31.28 32.13
N LEU A 175 6.29 -32.40 32.39
CA LEU A 175 7.38 -32.89 31.54
C LEU A 175 6.76 -33.48 30.27
N SER A 176 6.35 -32.64 29.31
CA SER A 176 5.90 -33.13 28.00
C SER A 176 7.11 -33.55 27.16
N GLY A 177 7.69 -34.71 27.51
CA GLY A 177 8.54 -35.46 26.59
C GLY A 177 7.64 -36.02 25.49
N TYR A 178 7.96 -35.70 24.24
CA TYR A 178 7.29 -36.23 23.05
C TYR A 178 7.24 -37.77 23.12
N GLU A 179 6.08 -38.36 23.42
CA GLU A 179 5.82 -39.76 23.13
C GLU A 179 5.66 -39.86 21.61
N GLY A 180 6.75 -40.18 20.92
CA GLY A 180 6.70 -40.45 19.49
C GLY A 180 5.83 -41.67 19.23
N GLU A 181 4.71 -41.48 18.53
CA GLU A 181 3.98 -42.59 17.93
C GLU A 181 4.86 -43.29 16.88
N PRO A 182 4.92 -44.64 16.88
CA PRO A 182 5.69 -45.37 15.89
C PRO A 182 4.98 -45.31 14.53
N PHE A 183 5.64 -44.68 13.55
CA PHE A 183 5.38 -44.91 12.12
C PHE A 183 6.46 -45.82 11.54
#